data_AF-A0A927KKM7-F1
#
_entry.id   AF-A0A927KKM7-F1
#
_cell.length_a   1.000
_cell.length_b   1.000
_cell.length_c   1.000
_cell.angle_alpha   90.00
_cell.angle_beta   90.00
_cell.angle_gamma   90.00
#
_symmetry.space_group_name_H-M   'P 1'
#
loop_
_entity.id
_entity.type
_entity.pdbx_description
1 polymer ?
#
loop_
_entity_poly.entity_id
_entity_poly.type
_entity_poly.pdbx_seq_one_letter_code
_entity_poly.pdbx_strand_id
1 'polypeptide(L)' 'MEQAVLGELLKEADGISLPRLTKRLGVRMSVLLRTLAWLGEDSIGGQPGRGWTRVEERGDRTFAVLTEAGRRAVD' A
#
# COMPACT_ATOMS: atom_id res chain seq x y z
N MET A 1 -0.40 6.36 10.17
CA MET A 1 -0.86 6.11 8.79
C MET A 1 -0.45 4.72 8.34
N GLU A 2 0.83 4.37 8.42
CA GLU A 2 1.36 3.04 8.10
C GLU A 2 0.50 1.88 8.62
N GLN A 3 0.30 1.77 9.94
CA GLN A 3 -0.49 0.69 10.56
C GLN A 3 -1.94 0.64 10.05
N ALA A 4 -2.54 1.80 9.75
CA ALA A 4 -3.89 1.85 9.21
C ALA A 4 -3.95 1.35 7.76
N VAL A 5 -2.95 1.70 6.93
CA VAL A 5 -2.81 1.16 5.57
C VAL A 5 -2.61 -0.35 5.63
N LEU A 6 -1.64 -0.83 6.40
CA LEU A 6 -1.33 -2.25 6.53
C LEU A 6 -2.53 -3.05 7.03
N GLY A 7 -3.26 -2.54 8.04
CA GLY A 7 -4.47 -3.16 8.56
C GLY A 7 -5.61 -3.25 7.53
N GLU A 8 -5.77 -2.27 6.64
CA GLU A 8 -6.74 -2.37 5.55
C GLU A 8 -6.29 -3.34 4.46
N LEU A 9 -5.00 -3.39 4.13
CA LEU A 9 -4.48 -4.34 3.14
C LEU A 9 -4.54 -5.79 3.65
N LEU A 10 -4.36 -6.03 4.96
CA LEU A 10 -4.45 -7.36 5.55
C LEU A 10 -5.86 -7.96 5.41
N LYS A 11 -6.90 -7.12 5.40
CA LYS A 11 -8.30 -7.53 5.22
C LYS A 11 -8.66 -7.86 3.77
N GLU A 12 -7.82 -7.49 2.81
CA GLU A 12 -8.12 -7.58 1.38
C GLU A 12 -7.02 -8.40 0.69
N ALA A 13 -7.20 -9.72 0.65
CA ALA A 13 -6.18 -10.65 0.18
C ALA A 13 -5.69 -10.36 -1.24
N ASP A 14 -6.59 -9.93 -2.14
CA ASP A 14 -6.27 -9.56 -3.53
C ASP A 14 -5.85 -8.09 -3.67
N GLY A 15 -5.74 -7.35 -2.56
CA GLY A 15 -5.49 -5.92 -2.54
C GLY A 15 -6.74 -5.07 -2.75
N ILE A 16 -6.55 -3.75 -2.63
CA ILE A 16 -7.64 -2.77 -2.63
C ILE A 16 -7.31 -1.60 -3.56
N SER A 17 -8.28 -1.16 -4.36
CA SER A 17 -8.10 -0.02 -5.25
C SER A 17 -7.74 1.24 -4.45
N LEU A 18 -6.82 2.07 -4.94
CA LEU A 18 -6.40 3.28 -4.23
C LEU A 18 -7.55 4.23 -3.85
N PRO A 19 -8.55 4.49 -4.71
CA PRO A 19 -9.70 5.33 -4.34
C PRO A 19 -10.49 4.74 -3.16
N ARG A 20 -10.73 3.42 -3.16
CA ARG A 20 -11.44 2.75 -2.06
C ARG A 20 -10.63 2.80 -0.76
N LEU A 21 -9.30 2.65 -0.84
CA LEU A 21 -8.42 2.74 0.33
C LEU A 21 -8.41 4.16 0.92
N THR A 22 -8.31 5.21 0.10
CA THR A 22 -8.43 6.60 0.57
C THR A 22 -9.77 6.86 1.25
N LYS A 23 -10.87 6.33 0.68
CA LYS A 23 -12.21 6.44 1.26
C LYS A 23 -12.33 5.76 2.62
N ARG A 24 -11.79 4.55 2.79
CA ARG A 24 -11.83 3.82 4.07
C ARG A 24 -11.00 4.50 5.15
N LEU A 25 -9.83 5.02 4.78
CA LEU A 25 -8.91 5.67 5.71
C LEU A 25 -9.25 7.13 5.99
N GLY A 26 -10.17 7.74 5.23
CA GLY A 26 -10.54 9.14 5.39
C GLY A 26 -9.40 10.11 5.04
N VAL A 27 -8.52 9.75 4.09
CA VAL A 27 -7.33 10.55 3.74
C VAL A 27 -7.30 10.98 2.29
N ARG A 28 -6.50 12.02 1.98
CA ARG A 28 -6.24 12.44 0.61
C ARG A 28 -5.34 11.43 -0.12
N MET A 29 -5.52 11.33 -1.44
CA MET A 29 -4.70 10.47 -2.31
C MET A 29 -3.20 10.73 -2.14
N SER A 30 -2.76 11.99 -2.05
CA SER A 30 -1.34 12.33 -1.87
C SER A 30 -0.74 11.81 -0.56
N VAL A 31 -1.55 11.71 0.51
CA VAL A 31 -1.12 11.14 1.80
C VAL A 31 -0.97 9.63 1.67
N LEU A 32 -1.92 8.97 1.01
CA LEU A 32 -1.85 7.54 0.73
C LEU A 32 -0.63 7.20 -0.14
N LEU A 33 -0.44 7.88 -1.27
CA LEU A 33 0.67 7.64 -2.20
C LEU A 33 2.04 7.83 -1.53
N ARG A 34 2.21 8.87 -0.71
CA ARG A 34 3.46 9.05 0.04
C ARG A 34 3.71 7.91 1.02
N THR A 35 2.66 7.43 1.68
CA THR A 35 2.78 6.30 2.60
C THR A 35 3.14 5.02 1.85
N LEU A 36 2.45 4.72 0.74
CA LEU A 36 2.73 3.56 -0.11
C LEU A 36 4.12 3.61 -0.72
N ALA A 37 4.63 4.79 -1.07
CA ALA A 37 5.99 4.92 -1.58
C ALA A 37 7.03 4.44 -0.56
N TRP A 38 6.88 4.82 0.72
CA TRP A 38 7.79 4.36 1.79
C TRP A 38 7.63 2.88 2.15
N LEU A 39 6.42 2.33 2.03
CA LEU A 39 6.15 0.91 2.27
C LEU A 39 6.44 0.02 1.06
N GLY A 40 6.59 0.63 -0.11
CA GLY A 40 6.73 0.00 -1.40
C GLY A 40 8.05 -0.72 -1.59
N GLU A 41 8.19 -1.39 -2.73
CA GLU A 41 9.43 -2.04 -3.17
C GLU A 41 10.40 -1.04 -3.82
N ASP A 42 9.90 0.11 -4.29
CA ASP A 42 10.71 1.11 -4.97
C ASP A 42 11.68 1.80 -4.03
N SER A 43 12.88 2.12 -4.55
CA SER A 43 13.87 2.91 -3.82
C SER A 43 13.58 4.41 -3.95
N ILE A 44 13.54 5.14 -2.83
CA ILE A 44 13.35 6.59 -2.80
C ILE A 44 14.65 7.25 -2.35
N GLY A 45 15.26 8.04 -3.23
CA GLY A 45 16.52 8.74 -2.89
C GLY A 45 17.68 7.78 -2.54
N GLY A 46 17.70 6.59 -3.14
CA GLY A 46 18.70 5.55 -2.87
C GLY A 46 18.45 4.72 -1.61
N GLN A 47 17.39 5.01 -0.85
CA GLN A 47 16.94 4.17 0.26
C GLN A 47 15.91 3.17 -0.25
N PRO A 48 16.12 1.85 -0.09
CA PRO A 48 15.10 0.87 -0.45
C PRO A 48 13.84 1.11 0.40
N GLY A 49 12.68 1.13 -0.25
CA GLY A 49 11.41 1.02 0.47
C GLY A 49 11.33 -0.30 1.25
N ARG A 50 10.36 -0.41 2.16
CA ARG A 50 10.27 -1.61 3.03
C ARG A 50 9.96 -2.91 2.27
N GLY A 51 9.48 -2.81 1.03
CA GLY A 51 9.06 -3.96 0.22
C GLY A 51 7.83 -4.66 0.79
N TRP A 52 7.02 -3.98 1.62
CA TRP A 52 5.84 -4.55 2.27
C TRP A 52 4.58 -4.40 1.44
N THR A 53 4.54 -3.41 0.56
CA THR A 53 3.41 -3.18 -0.33
C THR A 53 3.86 -3.11 -1.78
N ARG A 54 2.96 -3.40 -2.71
CA ARG A 54 3.12 -3.14 -4.14
C ARG A 54 1.92 -2.37 -4.65
N VAL A 55 2.16 -1.48 -5.61
CA VAL A 55 1.12 -0.82 -6.38
C VAL A 55 1.02 -1.50 -7.74
N GLU A 56 -0.16 -2.02 -8.09
CA GLU A 56 -0.41 -2.76 -9.33
C GLU A 56 -1.44 -2.04 -10.19
N GLU A 57 -1.19 -1.98 -11.49
CA GLU A 57 -2.19 -1.56 -12.47
C GLU A 57 -3.01 -2.77 -12.93
N ARG A 58 -4.34 -2.65 -12.83
CA ARG A 58 -5.31 -3.67 -13.25
C ARG A 58 -6.35 -3.00 -14.14
N GLY A 59 -6.07 -2.97 -15.44
CA GLY A 59 -6.90 -2.26 -16.41
C GLY A 59 -6.86 -0.74 -16.19
N ASP A 60 -8.01 -0.13 -15.94
CA ASP A 60 -8.16 1.30 -15.70
C ASP A 60 -7.93 1.72 -14.23
N ARG A 61 -7.56 0.78 -13.36
CA ARG A 61 -7.50 0.99 -11.92
C ARG A 61 -6.16 0.59 -11.33
N THR A 62 -5.78 1.29 -10.28
CA THR A 62 -4.59 1.01 -9.50
C THR A 62 -4.96 0.43 -8.14
N PHE A 63 -4.26 -0.63 -7.73
CA PHE A 63 -4.47 -1.36 -6.48
C PHE A 63 -3.21 -1.31 -5.61
N ALA A 64 -3.39 -1.19 -4.30
CA ALA A 64 -2.35 -1.48 -3.33
C ALA A 64 -2.54 -2.92 -2.81
N VAL A 65 -1.45 -3.68 -2.74
CA VAL A 65 -1.43 -5.08 -2.33
C VAL A 65 -0.33 -5.28 -1.28
N LEU A 66 -0.55 -6.15 -0.29
CA LEU A 66 0.53 -6.64 0.57
C LEU A 66 1.38 -7.66 -0.19
N THR A 67 2.70 -7.43 -0.21
CA THR A 67 3.66 -8.45 -0.63
C THR A 67 3.72 -9.57 0.41
N GLU A 68 4.36 -10.69 0.08
CA GLU A 68 4.61 -11.73 1.08
C GLU A 68 5.45 -11.23 2.26
N ALA A 69 6.46 -10.38 1.99
CA ALA A 69 7.27 -9.78 3.04
C ALA A 69 6.42 -8.88 3.96
N GLY A 70 5.50 -8.12 3.37
CA GLY A 70 4.54 -7.32 4.13
C GLY A 70 3.63 -8.18 4.99
N ARG A 71 3.08 -9.28 4.46
CA ARG A 71 2.24 -10.22 5.23
C ARG A 71 2.97 -10.78 6.44
N ARG A 72 4.22 -11.25 6.27
CA ARG A 72 5.04 -11.77 7.39
C ARG A 72 5.40 -10.72 8.44
N ALA A 73 5.40 -9.43 8.08
CA ALA A 73 5.76 -8.35 8.99
C ALA A 73 4.57 -7.82 9.81
N VAL A 74 3.33 -8.16 9.43
CA VAL A 74 2.09 -7.66 10.06
C VAL A 74 1.21 -8.77 10.65
N ASP A 75 1.64 -10.03 10.50
CA ASP A 75 1.12 -11.22 11.21
C ASP A 75 1.70 -11.24 12.64
#